data_AF-A0A9E6MFF4-F1
#
_entry.id   AF-A0A9E6MFF4-F1
#
_cell.length_a   1.000
_cell.length_b   1.000
_cell.length_c   1.000
_cell.angle_alpha   90.00
_cell.angle_beta   90.00
_cell.angle_gamma   90.00
#
_symmetry.space_group_name_H-M   'P 1'
#
loop_
_entity.id
_entity.type
_entity.pdbx_description
1 polymer ?
#
loop_
_entity_poly.entity_id
_entity_poly.type
_entity_poly.pdbx_seq_one_letter_code
_entity_poly.pdbx_strand_id
1 'polypeptide(L)'
;MRKMLAALVFATLASASVSGQANAIAFDPGRIIDDVIFTNSSTMNVTQIQDFLNSKVPICDTDGTLPASDFGRPDLTHAQYASSRGWQSPPYICLKNFSENSKSSAQILYDVSQQYQINPQVFLVLLQKESGLITDTWPLDWQYRSATGYGCPDSTPGVCDSSYRGFTNQVTWAARLFRSVIDQSPSWYSPYIKGANYIQWNPNTACGGSTVNIQNWSTAALYDYTPYQPNAAALNAGYGTGDYCSAYGNRNFWLYFTNWFGTTIGAMHNGVDYSPVFDATFYLENNPDVMQATGGNAAYAFQHFITYGMREGRIGSANFNINSYRNANADLRLIYESNLPAYYVHFSLFGKNEGRITTGNVQMTPVTKYGGVDYSSVYDFASYLSLYPDLAQAYADNDVGAIKHFVGQGIIEGRQANSEFNVTKYRASYYDLRLAFGANIRAYYLHYITNGRREGRSGNNDTLGGITKLTGIDYSPIYSFDTYSHYNADLMAAFGTTLNDSGSLSHFVNYGMSEGRVASLTFNVFIYRARYPDLQAAFGNNLKLYYLHYITNGRLEGRIAI
;
A
#
# COMPACT_ATOMS: atom_id res chain seq x y z
N MET A 1 0.63 38.21 18.80
CA MET A 1 1.12 38.05 17.40
C MET A 1 2.52 37.45 17.42
N ARG A 2 2.63 36.11 17.43
CA ARG A 2 3.92 35.40 17.29
C ARG A 2 3.98 34.87 15.85
N LYS A 3 4.94 35.37 15.07
CA LYS A 3 5.24 34.88 13.73
C LYS A 3 5.89 33.49 13.86
N MET A 4 5.22 32.44 13.37
CA MET A 4 5.84 31.13 13.16
C MET A 4 6.56 31.16 11.82
N LEU A 5 7.89 31.00 11.84
CA LEU A 5 8.69 30.68 10.67
C LEU A 5 8.32 29.26 10.21
N ALA A 6 7.87 29.14 8.96
CA ALA A 6 7.78 27.86 8.26
C ALA A 6 9.19 27.51 7.73
N ALA A 7 9.81 26.47 8.29
CA ALA A 7 11.01 25.88 7.73
C ALA A 7 10.60 24.96 6.57
N LEU A 8 10.91 25.36 5.32
CA LEU A 8 10.88 24.44 4.19
C LEU A 8 12.01 23.42 4.36
N VAL A 9 11.66 22.18 4.68
CA VAL A 9 12.58 21.05 4.57
C VAL A 9 12.59 20.62 3.10
N PHE A 10 13.64 20.99 2.38
CA PHE A 10 13.97 20.34 1.11
C PHE A 10 14.41 18.90 1.44
N ALA A 11 13.56 17.92 1.14
CA ALA A 11 13.97 16.54 1.12
C ALA A 11 14.94 16.35 -0.05
N THR A 12 16.24 16.32 0.24
CA THR A 12 17.23 15.84 -0.71
C THR A 12 16.99 14.35 -0.91
N LEU A 13 16.50 13.98 -2.09
CA LEU A 13 16.55 12.60 -2.58
C LEU A 13 18.02 12.22 -2.68
N ALA A 14 18.54 11.60 -1.62
CA ALA A 14 19.79 10.87 -1.70
C ALA A 14 19.53 9.64 -2.57
N SER A 15 20.02 9.68 -3.82
CA SER A 15 20.09 8.51 -4.67
C SER A 15 20.93 7.46 -3.94
N ALA A 16 20.30 6.42 -3.42
CA ALA A 16 21.01 5.26 -2.90
C ALA A 16 21.80 4.65 -4.06
N SER A 17 23.12 4.72 -4.00
CA SER A 17 24.01 4.06 -4.93
C SER A 17 23.91 2.55 -4.71
N VAL A 18 23.11 1.87 -5.53
CA VAL A 18 23.04 0.41 -5.61
C VAL A 18 24.39 -0.08 -6.11
N SER A 19 25.12 -0.86 -5.31
CA SER A 19 26.43 -1.40 -5.68
C SER A 19 26.46 -2.92 -5.50
N GLY A 20 25.68 -3.60 -6.33
CA GLY A 20 25.96 -4.96 -6.77
C GLY A 20 26.28 -4.90 -8.27
N GLN A 21 27.54 -5.14 -8.65
CA GLN A 21 27.92 -5.18 -10.07
C GLN A 21 27.16 -6.34 -10.75
N ALA A 22 26.47 -6.06 -11.84
CA ALA A 22 25.74 -7.06 -12.62
C ALA A 22 26.69 -8.21 -13.03
N ASN A 23 26.30 -9.44 -12.72
CA ASN A 23 27.04 -10.63 -13.09
C ASN A 23 26.52 -11.16 -14.42
N ALA A 24 27.37 -11.17 -15.45
CA ALA A 24 27.02 -11.65 -16.79
C ALA A 24 26.47 -13.09 -16.81
N ILE A 25 26.77 -13.92 -15.81
CA ILE A 25 26.21 -15.28 -15.69
C ILE A 25 24.67 -15.27 -15.58
N ALA A 26 24.07 -14.19 -15.07
CA ALA A 26 22.62 -14.04 -14.97
C ALA A 26 21.94 -13.63 -16.29
N PHE A 27 22.71 -13.45 -17.37
CA PHE A 27 22.19 -13.13 -18.70
C PHE A 27 21.30 -14.26 -19.23
N ASP A 28 20.05 -13.93 -19.57
CA ASP A 28 19.12 -14.85 -20.26
C ASP A 28 19.06 -14.49 -21.76
N PRO A 29 19.59 -15.32 -22.67
CA PRO A 29 19.56 -15.05 -24.11
C PRO A 29 18.13 -14.98 -24.66
N GLY A 30 17.15 -15.62 -24.01
CA GLY A 30 15.74 -15.60 -24.43
C GLY A 30 14.95 -14.41 -23.90
N ARG A 31 15.49 -13.67 -22.92
CA ARG A 31 14.81 -12.55 -22.25
C ARG A 31 15.82 -11.48 -21.82
N ILE A 32 16.45 -10.85 -22.79
CA ILE A 32 17.49 -9.83 -22.54
C ILE A 32 16.88 -8.64 -21.79
N ILE A 33 15.71 -8.18 -22.23
CA ILE A 33 14.96 -7.08 -21.64
C ILE A 33 13.48 -7.21 -22.00
N ASP A 34 12.60 -6.88 -21.06
CA ASP A 34 11.15 -6.95 -21.29
C ASP A 34 10.61 -5.76 -22.06
N ASP A 35 9.57 -6.02 -22.88
CA ASP A 35 8.88 -4.99 -23.67
C ASP A 35 8.46 -3.80 -22.81
N VAL A 36 7.89 -4.04 -21.63
CA VAL A 36 7.43 -2.98 -20.72
C VAL A 36 8.57 -2.07 -20.24
N ILE A 37 9.81 -2.56 -20.17
CA ILE A 37 10.98 -1.74 -19.82
C ILE A 37 11.53 -1.07 -21.08
N PHE A 38 11.65 -1.81 -22.17
CA PHE A 38 12.27 -1.34 -23.41
C PHE A 38 11.45 -0.24 -24.10
N THR A 39 10.12 -0.29 -24.02
CA THR A 39 9.22 0.67 -24.67
C THR A 39 8.72 1.78 -23.75
N ASN A 40 9.19 1.85 -22.51
CA ASN A 40 8.79 2.91 -21.59
C ASN A 40 9.54 4.22 -21.90
N SER A 41 8.99 5.04 -22.80
CA SER A 41 9.59 6.32 -23.18
C SER A 41 9.55 7.39 -22.08
N SER A 42 8.87 7.14 -20.96
CA SER A 42 8.70 8.12 -19.87
C SER A 42 9.75 8.02 -18.75
N THR A 43 10.71 7.09 -18.85
CA THR A 43 11.69 6.82 -17.78
C THR A 43 12.65 7.97 -17.50
N MET A 44 12.94 8.83 -18.49
CA MET A 44 13.80 9.99 -18.32
C MET A 44 13.28 11.19 -19.12
N ASN A 45 13.21 12.36 -18.48
CA ASN A 45 13.06 13.63 -19.17
C ASN A 45 14.43 14.18 -19.63
N VAL A 46 14.42 15.29 -20.40
CA VAL A 46 15.63 15.92 -20.96
C VAL A 46 16.67 16.24 -19.87
N THR A 47 16.24 16.79 -18.74
CA THR A 47 17.13 17.13 -17.61
C THR A 47 17.79 15.88 -17.04
N GLN A 48 17.03 14.81 -16.79
CA GLN A 48 17.56 13.55 -16.28
C GLN A 48 18.56 12.90 -17.25
N ILE A 49 18.31 12.98 -18.56
CA ILE A 49 19.26 12.51 -19.57
C ILE A 49 20.55 13.33 -19.52
N GLN A 50 20.42 14.66 -19.47
CA GLN A 50 21.57 15.56 -19.38
C GLN A 50 22.40 15.32 -18.11
N ASP A 51 21.75 15.13 -16.95
CA ASP A 51 22.40 14.85 -15.68
C ASP A 51 23.14 13.51 -15.72
N PHE A 52 22.54 12.49 -16.36
CA PHE A 52 23.22 11.22 -16.58
C PHE A 52 24.49 11.39 -17.43
N LEU A 53 24.42 12.11 -18.56
CA LEU A 53 25.58 12.37 -19.41
C LEU A 53 26.67 13.14 -18.65
N ASN A 54 26.29 14.15 -17.86
CA ASN A 54 27.20 14.90 -17.01
C ASN A 54 27.89 14.00 -15.97
N SER A 55 27.17 13.02 -15.42
CA SER A 55 27.71 12.08 -14.43
C SER A 55 28.74 11.10 -15.02
N LYS A 56 28.60 10.74 -16.31
CA LYS A 56 29.50 9.79 -16.98
C LYS A 56 30.80 10.43 -17.44
N VAL A 57 30.74 11.70 -17.86
CA VAL A 57 31.93 12.47 -18.24
C VAL A 57 31.92 13.81 -17.50
N PRO A 58 32.42 13.87 -16.25
CA PRO A 58 32.45 15.12 -15.49
C PRO A 58 33.34 16.19 -16.16
N ILE A 59 34.45 15.78 -16.77
CA ILE A 59 35.41 16.66 -17.44
C ILE A 59 35.64 16.17 -18.88
N CYS A 60 35.53 17.09 -19.84
CA CYS A 60 35.89 16.85 -21.24
C CYS A 60 37.35 17.21 -21.48
N ASP A 61 38.07 16.40 -22.23
CA ASP A 61 39.36 16.78 -22.77
C ASP A 61 39.17 17.55 -24.09
N THR A 62 38.49 18.70 -23.99
CA THR A 62 38.07 19.50 -25.13
C THR A 62 39.24 19.91 -26.02
N ASP A 63 40.37 20.23 -25.41
CA ASP A 63 41.56 20.70 -26.12
C ASP A 63 42.53 19.55 -26.47
N GLY A 64 42.19 18.30 -26.11
CA GLY A 64 43.01 17.12 -26.40
C GLY A 64 44.38 17.15 -25.70
N THR A 65 44.41 17.64 -24.47
CA THR A 65 45.61 17.85 -23.65
C THR A 65 45.98 16.64 -22.80
N LEU A 66 45.04 15.70 -22.58
CA LEU A 66 45.33 14.48 -21.84
C LEU A 66 46.17 13.50 -22.69
N PRO A 67 46.94 12.60 -22.04
CA PRO A 67 47.77 11.64 -22.74
C PRO A 67 46.94 10.56 -23.48
N ALA A 68 47.34 10.22 -24.71
CA ALA A 68 46.71 9.18 -25.55
C ALA A 68 47.08 7.75 -25.12
N SER A 69 46.94 7.47 -23.83
CA SER A 69 47.30 6.18 -23.21
C SER A 69 46.38 5.04 -23.64
N ASP A 70 45.12 5.36 -23.94
CA ASP A 70 44.11 4.50 -24.55
C ASP A 70 44.55 3.94 -25.91
N PHE A 71 45.40 4.66 -26.63
CA PHE A 71 46.05 4.20 -27.87
C PHE A 71 47.48 3.68 -27.67
N GLY A 72 47.90 3.46 -26.42
CA GLY A 72 49.26 3.02 -26.10
C GLY A 72 50.33 4.07 -26.40
N ARG A 73 49.94 5.35 -26.49
CA ARG A 73 50.83 6.49 -26.80
C ARG A 73 50.78 7.55 -25.69
N PRO A 74 51.17 7.21 -24.45
CA PRO A 74 51.20 8.17 -23.33
C PRO A 74 52.20 9.31 -23.56
N ASP A 75 53.09 9.18 -24.54
CA ASP A 75 54.06 10.19 -24.96
C ASP A 75 53.45 11.34 -25.77
N LEU A 76 52.23 11.16 -26.29
CA LEU A 76 51.50 12.18 -27.05
C LEU A 76 50.24 12.59 -26.31
N THR A 77 49.83 13.86 -26.47
CA THR A 77 48.46 14.26 -26.11
C THR A 77 47.47 13.73 -27.15
N HIS A 78 46.18 13.64 -26.80
CA HIS A 78 45.13 13.27 -27.75
C HIS A 78 45.15 14.12 -29.03
N ALA A 79 45.34 15.44 -28.91
CA ALA A 79 45.43 16.34 -30.07
C ALA A 79 46.65 16.04 -30.96
N GLN A 80 47.81 15.76 -30.35
CA GLN A 80 49.03 15.38 -31.09
C GLN A 80 48.86 14.04 -31.79
N TYR A 81 48.29 13.06 -31.09
CA TYR A 81 48.00 11.75 -31.63
C TYR A 81 46.99 11.84 -32.79
N ALA A 82 45.88 12.55 -32.62
CA ALA A 82 44.89 12.80 -33.66
C ALA A 82 45.52 13.43 -34.91
N SER A 83 46.37 14.46 -34.73
CA SER A 83 47.11 15.09 -35.82
C SER A 83 48.00 14.09 -36.56
N SER A 84 48.72 13.22 -35.84
CA SER A 84 49.57 12.19 -36.44
C SER A 84 48.80 11.16 -37.28
N ARG A 85 47.50 11.02 -37.02
CA ARG A 85 46.57 10.11 -37.73
C ARG A 85 45.77 10.82 -38.83
N GLY A 86 45.92 12.14 -38.98
CA GLY A 86 45.10 12.95 -39.88
C GLY A 86 43.63 13.06 -39.44
N TRP A 87 43.36 12.88 -38.15
CA TRP A 87 42.03 13.06 -37.56
C TRP A 87 41.75 14.54 -37.25
N GLN A 88 40.53 14.85 -36.80
CA GLN A 88 40.15 16.23 -36.51
C GLN A 88 41.04 16.84 -35.42
N SER A 89 41.36 18.13 -35.60
CA SER A 89 41.91 18.97 -34.54
C SER A 89 40.84 19.29 -33.49
N PRO A 90 41.23 19.64 -32.25
CA PRO A 90 40.30 20.16 -31.25
C PRO A 90 39.56 21.42 -31.76
N PRO A 91 38.37 21.75 -31.21
CA PRO A 91 37.81 21.20 -29.97
C PRO A 91 37.11 19.83 -30.14
N TYR A 92 37.37 18.91 -29.20
CA TYR A 92 36.64 17.65 -29.03
C TYR A 92 35.43 17.88 -28.13
N ILE A 93 34.23 17.81 -28.71
CA ILE A 93 33.00 18.09 -27.97
C ILE A 93 32.47 16.77 -27.43
N CYS A 94 32.45 16.55 -26.11
CA CYS A 94 31.81 15.36 -25.53
C CYS A 94 30.30 15.35 -25.77
N LEU A 95 29.70 14.16 -25.70
CA LEU A 95 28.26 13.99 -25.91
C LEU A 95 27.41 14.89 -25.01
N LYS A 96 27.80 15.10 -23.74
CA LYS A 96 27.09 16.00 -22.82
C LYS A 96 26.99 17.46 -23.29
N ASN A 97 27.92 17.91 -24.12
CA ASN A 97 28.01 19.26 -24.66
C ASN A 97 27.66 19.32 -26.16
N PHE A 98 27.38 18.16 -26.77
CA PHE A 98 27.10 18.06 -28.19
C PHE A 98 25.72 18.63 -28.53
N SER A 99 25.63 19.32 -29.66
CA SER A 99 24.38 19.78 -30.23
C SER A 99 24.35 19.62 -31.74
N GLU A 100 23.18 19.31 -32.28
CA GLU A 100 22.91 19.17 -33.71
C GLU A 100 21.57 19.84 -34.00
N ASN A 101 21.50 20.68 -35.05
CA ASN A 101 20.29 21.43 -35.41
C ASN A 101 19.64 22.18 -34.23
N SER A 102 20.47 22.86 -33.43
CA SER A 102 20.08 23.62 -32.24
C SER A 102 19.43 22.80 -31.10
N LYS A 103 19.54 21.46 -31.13
CA LYS A 103 19.12 20.58 -30.04
C LYS A 103 20.34 19.96 -29.38
N SER A 104 20.35 19.89 -28.05
CA SER A 104 21.36 19.11 -27.33
C SER A 104 21.18 17.61 -27.61
N SER A 105 22.25 16.84 -27.42
CA SER A 105 22.17 15.38 -27.46
C SER A 105 21.07 14.82 -26.55
N ALA A 106 20.91 15.37 -25.34
CA ALA A 106 19.85 15.00 -24.40
C ALA A 106 18.44 15.26 -24.96
N GLN A 107 18.23 16.40 -25.61
CA GLN A 107 16.95 16.72 -26.26
C GLN A 107 16.67 15.78 -27.44
N ILE A 108 17.68 15.49 -28.27
CA ILE A 108 17.56 14.57 -29.41
C ILE A 108 17.16 13.17 -28.92
N LEU A 109 17.85 12.65 -27.90
CA LEU A 109 17.53 11.35 -27.30
C LEU A 109 16.10 11.31 -26.77
N TYR A 110 15.68 12.35 -26.06
CA TYR A 110 14.31 12.47 -25.56
C TYR A 110 13.27 12.50 -26.69
N ASP A 111 13.48 13.33 -27.71
CA ASP A 111 12.54 13.50 -28.83
C ASP A 111 12.35 12.19 -29.59
N VAL A 112 13.44 11.50 -29.91
CA VAL A 112 13.40 10.21 -30.61
C VAL A 112 12.73 9.15 -29.73
N SER A 113 13.01 9.15 -28.43
CA SER A 113 12.34 8.26 -27.45
C SER A 113 10.83 8.45 -27.45
N GLN A 114 10.36 9.70 -27.44
CA GLN A 114 8.92 9.99 -27.50
C GLN A 114 8.32 9.59 -28.86
N GLN A 115 9.01 9.89 -29.96
CA GLN A 115 8.52 9.61 -31.30
C GLN A 115 8.32 8.11 -31.57
N TYR A 116 9.26 7.29 -31.13
CA TYR A 116 9.26 5.84 -31.39
C TYR A 116 8.84 5.00 -30.19
N GLN A 117 8.45 5.63 -29.08
CA GLN A 117 8.05 4.94 -27.85
C GLN A 117 9.11 3.93 -27.38
N ILE A 118 10.36 4.37 -27.35
CA ILE A 118 11.50 3.58 -26.86
C ILE A 118 12.04 4.27 -25.61
N ASN A 119 12.45 3.47 -24.63
CA ASN A 119 13.01 3.96 -23.38
C ASN A 119 14.34 4.72 -23.65
N PRO A 120 14.49 5.98 -23.21
CA PRO A 120 15.72 6.76 -23.39
C PRO A 120 16.99 6.07 -22.83
N GLN A 121 16.85 5.24 -21.78
CA GLN A 121 17.93 4.44 -21.21
C GLN A 121 18.48 3.41 -22.20
N VAL A 122 17.64 2.87 -23.10
CA VAL A 122 18.06 1.96 -24.17
C VAL A 122 19.03 2.66 -25.11
N PHE A 123 18.73 3.91 -25.52
CA PHE A 123 19.63 4.66 -26.39
C PHE A 123 20.95 5.02 -25.71
N LEU A 124 20.91 5.39 -24.43
CA LEU A 124 22.14 5.63 -23.65
C LEU A 124 23.02 4.37 -23.63
N VAL A 125 22.45 3.20 -23.36
CA VAL A 125 23.19 1.93 -23.41
C VAL A 125 23.68 1.61 -24.81
N LEU A 126 22.85 1.84 -25.84
CA LEU A 126 23.20 1.57 -27.22
C LEU A 126 24.40 2.41 -27.66
N LEU A 127 24.39 3.72 -27.40
CA LEU A 127 25.51 4.61 -27.72
C LEU A 127 26.81 4.16 -27.04
N GLN A 128 26.74 3.68 -25.79
CA GLN A 128 27.92 3.14 -25.12
C GLN A 128 28.40 1.85 -25.77
N LYS A 129 27.47 0.93 -26.04
CA LYS A 129 27.77 -0.39 -26.61
C LYS A 129 28.41 -0.28 -27.99
N GLU A 130 27.93 0.62 -28.83
CA GLU A 130 28.26 0.67 -30.26
C GLU A 130 29.48 1.56 -30.55
N SER A 131 29.68 2.64 -29.78
CA SER A 131 30.76 3.60 -30.06
C SER A 131 31.52 4.09 -28.83
N GLY A 132 31.20 3.60 -27.63
CA GLY A 132 31.80 4.07 -26.37
C GLY A 132 31.46 5.52 -26.01
N LEU A 133 30.54 6.14 -26.75
CA LEU A 133 30.36 7.60 -26.80
C LEU A 133 29.84 8.20 -25.49
N ILE A 134 29.16 7.42 -24.63
CA ILE A 134 28.67 7.91 -23.33
C ILE A 134 29.81 8.24 -22.38
N THR A 135 30.90 7.46 -22.42
CA THR A 135 32.04 7.60 -21.50
C THR A 135 33.26 8.25 -22.13
N ASP A 136 33.19 8.58 -23.42
CA ASP A 136 34.32 9.17 -24.15
C ASP A 136 34.55 10.63 -23.76
N THR A 137 35.78 10.96 -23.36
CA THR A 137 36.18 12.30 -22.94
C THR A 137 36.69 13.18 -24.08
N TRP A 138 36.92 12.61 -25.27
CA TRP A 138 37.47 13.31 -26.44
C TRP A 138 36.96 12.76 -27.79
N PRO A 139 35.64 12.61 -27.96
CA PRO A 139 35.09 11.89 -29.11
C PRO A 139 35.40 12.58 -30.44
N LEU A 140 35.62 11.76 -31.46
CA LEU A 140 35.89 12.15 -32.84
C LEU A 140 34.58 12.29 -33.64
N ASP A 141 34.59 13.11 -34.68
CA ASP A 141 33.41 13.41 -35.51
C ASP A 141 32.81 12.15 -36.17
N TRP A 142 33.61 11.13 -36.47
CA TRP A 142 33.09 9.87 -37.00
C TRP A 142 32.17 9.15 -36.00
N GLN A 143 32.41 9.27 -34.69
CA GLN A 143 31.53 8.68 -33.67
C GLN A 143 30.15 9.35 -33.71
N TYR A 144 30.06 10.65 -34.00
CA TYR A 144 28.76 11.31 -34.16
C TYR A 144 28.07 10.94 -35.48
N ARG A 145 28.84 10.74 -36.55
CA ARG A 145 28.30 10.29 -37.84
C ARG A 145 27.73 8.87 -37.80
N SER A 146 28.27 8.02 -36.93
CA SER A 146 27.94 6.58 -36.84
C SER A 146 27.67 6.13 -35.39
N ALA A 147 27.01 6.98 -34.60
CA ALA A 147 26.93 6.86 -33.14
C ALA A 147 26.34 5.56 -32.61
N THR A 148 25.39 4.98 -33.33
CA THR A 148 24.75 3.71 -32.98
C THR A 148 25.24 2.55 -33.85
N GLY A 149 26.15 2.81 -34.81
CA GLY A 149 26.60 1.79 -35.76
C GLY A 149 25.55 1.43 -36.83
N TYR A 150 24.40 2.12 -36.89
CA TYR A 150 23.37 1.79 -37.87
C TYR A 150 23.86 2.05 -39.30
N GLY A 151 23.73 1.05 -40.17
CA GLY A 151 24.22 1.12 -41.55
C GLY A 151 25.73 0.89 -41.70
N CYS A 152 26.39 0.35 -40.67
CA CYS A 152 27.78 -0.07 -40.72
C CYS A 152 27.87 -1.62 -40.76
N PRO A 153 28.08 -2.25 -41.92
CA PRO A 153 28.20 -3.70 -42.03
C PRO A 153 29.44 -4.26 -41.31
N ASP A 154 29.25 -5.31 -40.51
CA ASP A 154 30.33 -6.05 -39.84
C ASP A 154 31.37 -6.63 -40.82
N SER A 155 30.94 -6.95 -42.05
CA SER A 155 31.80 -7.53 -43.09
C SER A 155 32.84 -6.55 -43.64
N THR A 156 32.65 -5.25 -43.43
CA THR A 156 33.56 -4.20 -43.92
C THR A 156 33.77 -3.12 -42.84
N PRO A 157 34.49 -3.45 -41.75
CA PRO A 157 34.66 -2.54 -40.62
C PRO A 157 35.17 -1.16 -41.06
N GLY A 158 34.48 -0.11 -40.63
CA GLY A 158 34.82 1.29 -40.95
C GLY A 158 34.18 1.86 -42.22
N VAL A 159 33.43 1.06 -43.00
CA VAL A 159 32.64 1.55 -44.14
C VAL A 159 31.16 1.58 -43.77
N CYS A 160 30.65 2.75 -43.38
CA CYS A 160 29.24 2.96 -43.09
C CYS A 160 28.52 3.68 -44.25
N ASP A 161 27.29 3.29 -44.53
CA ASP A 161 26.45 3.93 -45.54
C ASP A 161 26.20 5.40 -45.17
N SER A 162 26.53 6.29 -46.10
CA SER A 162 26.48 7.74 -45.92
C SER A 162 25.05 8.26 -45.73
N SER A 163 24.03 7.52 -46.19
CA SER A 163 22.61 7.88 -46.07
C SER A 163 22.12 7.92 -44.62
N TYR A 164 22.84 7.26 -43.70
CA TYR A 164 22.49 7.19 -42.28
C TYR A 164 23.35 8.10 -41.39
N ARG A 165 24.23 8.92 -41.96
CA ARG A 165 25.13 9.76 -41.16
C ARG A 165 24.39 10.85 -40.38
N GLY A 166 24.95 11.19 -39.22
CA GLY A 166 24.49 12.27 -38.33
C GLY A 166 23.90 11.71 -37.04
N PHE A 167 24.09 12.40 -35.92
CA PHE A 167 23.76 11.85 -34.60
C PHE A 167 22.26 11.59 -34.47
N THR A 168 21.43 12.59 -34.81
CA THR A 168 19.97 12.46 -34.82
C THR A 168 19.53 11.34 -35.76
N ASN A 169 20.15 11.24 -36.94
CA ASN A 169 19.79 10.25 -37.95
C ASN A 169 20.10 8.82 -37.46
N GLN A 170 21.29 8.60 -36.88
CA GLN A 170 21.70 7.32 -36.28
C GLN A 170 20.76 6.85 -35.17
N VAL A 171 20.42 7.75 -34.23
CA VAL A 171 19.49 7.43 -33.14
C VAL A 171 18.08 7.17 -33.70
N THR A 172 17.63 7.96 -34.67
CA THR A 172 16.32 7.81 -35.32
C THR A 172 16.18 6.47 -36.03
N TRP A 173 17.19 6.05 -36.80
CA TRP A 173 17.12 4.77 -37.52
C TRP A 173 17.22 3.57 -36.59
N ALA A 174 18.02 3.65 -35.52
CA ALA A 174 18.01 2.63 -34.48
C ALA A 174 16.64 2.51 -33.81
N ALA A 175 16.02 3.64 -33.45
CA ALA A 175 14.68 3.69 -32.88
C ALA A 175 13.62 3.11 -33.82
N ARG A 176 13.69 3.50 -35.10
CA ARG A 176 12.81 2.97 -36.15
C ARG A 176 12.95 1.47 -36.29
N LEU A 177 14.18 0.94 -36.19
CA LEU A 177 14.40 -0.50 -36.24
C LEU A 177 13.73 -1.20 -35.07
N PHE A 178 14.03 -0.75 -33.85
CA PHE A 178 13.45 -1.39 -32.68
C PHE A 178 11.92 -1.33 -32.69
N ARG A 179 11.35 -0.17 -33.00
CA ARG A 179 9.90 0.02 -33.00
C ARG A 179 9.20 -0.88 -34.02
N SER A 180 9.73 -0.98 -35.25
CA SER A 180 9.10 -1.81 -36.28
C SER A 180 9.10 -3.29 -35.94
N VAL A 181 10.18 -3.80 -35.32
CA VAL A 181 10.26 -5.21 -34.88
C VAL A 181 9.26 -5.46 -33.75
N ILE A 182 9.17 -4.54 -32.78
CA ILE A 182 8.22 -4.67 -31.66
C ILE A 182 6.77 -4.56 -32.14
N ASP A 183 6.50 -3.71 -33.15
CA ASP A 183 5.20 -3.62 -33.84
C ASP A 183 4.93 -4.77 -34.82
N GLN A 184 5.88 -5.68 -35.01
CA GLN A 184 5.77 -6.79 -35.97
C GLN A 184 5.47 -6.30 -37.40
N SER A 185 6.03 -5.13 -37.76
CA SER A 185 5.89 -4.50 -39.06
C SER A 185 7.23 -4.05 -39.68
N PRO A 186 8.32 -4.83 -39.57
CA PRO A 186 9.57 -4.46 -40.22
C PRO A 186 9.39 -4.43 -41.74
N SER A 187 9.88 -3.39 -42.39
CA SER A 187 9.90 -3.28 -43.86
C SER A 187 11.19 -3.82 -44.48
N TRP A 188 12.00 -4.53 -43.70
CA TRP A 188 13.30 -5.10 -44.07
C TRP A 188 13.46 -6.49 -43.45
N TYR A 189 14.59 -7.14 -43.77
CA TYR A 189 14.90 -8.47 -43.24
C TYR A 189 15.08 -8.44 -41.71
N SER A 190 14.16 -9.08 -41.00
CA SER A 190 14.11 -9.24 -39.55
C SER A 190 13.88 -10.72 -39.26
N PRO A 191 14.95 -11.52 -39.13
CA PRO A 191 14.83 -12.98 -39.02
C PRO A 191 14.38 -13.47 -37.64
N TYR A 192 14.51 -12.65 -36.59
CA TYR A 192 14.25 -13.09 -35.23
C TYR A 192 12.82 -12.80 -34.82
N ILE A 193 12.14 -13.82 -34.28
CA ILE A 193 10.74 -13.74 -33.84
C ILE A 193 10.59 -14.21 -32.41
N LYS A 194 9.43 -13.96 -31.78
CA LYS A 194 9.09 -14.62 -30.51
C LYS A 194 8.98 -16.15 -30.72
N GLY A 195 9.64 -16.92 -29.86
CA GLY A 195 9.71 -18.38 -29.92
C GLY A 195 11.13 -18.91 -30.16
N ALA A 196 11.22 -20.13 -30.69
CA ALA A 196 12.51 -20.80 -30.92
C ALA A 196 13.25 -20.22 -32.13
N ASN A 197 14.47 -19.72 -31.91
CA ASN A 197 15.35 -19.17 -32.94
C ASN A 197 16.75 -19.78 -32.77
N TYR A 198 17.39 -20.21 -33.86
CA TYR A 198 18.80 -20.59 -33.80
C TYR A 198 19.66 -19.34 -33.88
N ILE A 199 20.45 -19.06 -32.84
CA ILE A 199 21.27 -17.86 -32.74
C ILE A 199 22.74 -18.27 -32.63
N GLN A 200 23.60 -17.72 -33.48
CA GLN A 200 25.02 -18.03 -33.50
C GLN A 200 25.76 -17.30 -32.38
N TRP A 201 26.88 -17.87 -31.93
CA TRP A 201 27.78 -17.19 -30.99
C TRP A 201 28.71 -16.19 -31.66
N ASN A 202 28.92 -16.33 -32.98
CA ASN A 202 29.88 -15.55 -33.74
C ASN A 202 29.50 -15.53 -35.23
N PRO A 203 29.91 -14.48 -36.00
CA PRO A 203 29.78 -14.49 -37.47
C PRO A 203 30.44 -15.71 -38.14
N ASN A 204 31.52 -16.23 -37.55
CA ASN A 204 32.13 -17.48 -37.99
C ASN A 204 31.22 -18.66 -37.61
N THR A 205 30.55 -19.24 -38.60
CA THR A 205 29.61 -20.36 -38.41
C THR A 205 30.26 -21.60 -37.79
N ALA A 206 31.58 -21.77 -37.89
CA ALA A 206 32.32 -22.85 -37.23
C ALA A 206 32.29 -22.75 -35.69
N CYS A 207 31.99 -21.57 -35.14
CA CYS A 207 31.78 -21.41 -33.71
C CYS A 207 30.50 -22.09 -33.23
N GLY A 208 29.50 -22.25 -34.10
CA GLY A 208 28.20 -22.81 -33.74
C GLY A 208 27.24 -21.80 -33.10
N GLY A 209 26.24 -22.32 -32.42
CA GLY A 209 25.16 -21.57 -31.79
C GLY A 209 24.22 -22.51 -31.03
N SER A 210 23.12 -21.96 -30.54
CA SER A 210 22.07 -22.74 -29.88
C SER A 210 20.68 -22.22 -30.24
N THR A 211 19.67 -23.05 -30.03
CA THR A 211 18.28 -22.60 -30.11
C THR A 211 17.91 -21.84 -28.84
N VAL A 212 17.61 -20.56 -29.02
CA VAL A 212 17.15 -19.64 -27.97
C VAL A 212 15.65 -19.47 -28.10
N ASN A 213 14.92 -19.66 -27.01
CA ASN A 213 13.50 -19.34 -26.96
C ASN A 213 13.31 -17.86 -26.59
N ILE A 214 13.17 -16.99 -27.59
CA ILE A 214 12.92 -15.56 -27.42
C ILE A 214 11.52 -15.35 -26.84
N GLN A 215 11.43 -14.67 -25.70
CA GLN A 215 10.21 -14.56 -24.90
C GLN A 215 9.37 -13.31 -25.20
N ASN A 216 9.99 -12.27 -25.77
CA ASN A 216 9.37 -10.98 -26.04
C ASN A 216 9.96 -10.31 -27.30
N TRP A 217 9.30 -9.27 -27.83
CA TRP A 217 9.70 -8.67 -29.10
C TRP A 217 10.88 -7.70 -28.98
N SER A 218 11.11 -7.14 -27.81
CA SER A 218 12.26 -6.27 -27.55
C SER A 218 13.57 -7.05 -27.54
N THR A 219 13.55 -8.30 -27.06
CA THR A 219 14.66 -9.24 -27.19
C THR A 219 14.87 -9.62 -28.67
N ALA A 220 13.81 -9.86 -29.44
CA ALA A 220 13.94 -10.08 -30.89
C ALA A 220 14.57 -8.86 -31.59
N ALA A 221 14.13 -7.65 -31.25
CA ALA A 221 14.64 -6.40 -31.80
C ALA A 221 16.14 -6.17 -31.49
N LEU A 222 16.61 -6.59 -30.32
CA LEU A 222 18.04 -6.56 -29.99
C LEU A 222 18.85 -7.55 -30.82
N TYR A 223 18.32 -8.75 -31.12
CA TYR A 223 18.98 -9.68 -32.02
C TYR A 223 18.97 -9.21 -33.48
N ASP A 224 17.88 -8.59 -33.94
CA ASP A 224 17.84 -7.96 -35.27
C ASP A 224 18.88 -6.85 -35.39
N TYR A 225 19.15 -6.12 -34.30
CA TYR A 225 20.17 -5.08 -34.27
C TYR A 225 21.59 -5.64 -34.13
N THR A 226 21.77 -6.72 -33.38
CA THR A 226 23.07 -7.31 -33.08
C THR A 226 22.95 -8.83 -33.07
N PRO A 227 23.22 -9.49 -34.21
CA PRO A 227 22.76 -10.85 -34.47
C PRO A 227 23.67 -11.94 -33.88
N TYR A 228 24.03 -11.86 -32.60
CA TYR A 228 24.79 -12.92 -31.90
C TYR A 228 24.46 -12.99 -30.40
N GLN A 229 24.48 -14.20 -29.85
CA GLN A 229 24.40 -14.43 -28.40
C GLN A 229 25.79 -14.69 -27.80
N PRO A 230 26.06 -14.32 -26.54
CA PRO A 230 27.33 -14.65 -25.89
C PRO A 230 27.48 -16.17 -25.70
N ASN A 231 28.71 -16.68 -25.84
CA ASN A 231 29.06 -18.03 -25.40
C ASN A 231 29.48 -18.04 -23.92
N ALA A 232 29.74 -19.22 -23.35
CA ALA A 232 30.13 -19.35 -21.95
C ALA A 232 31.40 -18.57 -21.61
N ALA A 233 32.40 -18.52 -22.50
CA ALA A 233 33.62 -17.74 -22.30
C ALA A 233 33.32 -16.24 -22.20
N ALA A 234 32.43 -15.71 -23.06
CA ALA A 234 31.99 -14.32 -22.99
C ALA A 234 31.25 -14.00 -21.69
N LEU A 235 30.39 -14.90 -21.21
CA LEU A 235 29.67 -14.69 -19.95
C LEU A 235 30.63 -14.72 -18.74
N ASN A 236 31.57 -15.66 -18.71
CA ASN A 236 32.57 -15.75 -17.64
C ASN A 236 33.50 -14.54 -17.58
N ALA A 237 33.77 -13.91 -18.73
CA ALA A 237 34.66 -12.74 -18.81
C ALA A 237 34.02 -11.45 -18.27
N GLY A 238 32.70 -11.38 -18.06
CA GLY A 238 32.02 -10.15 -17.65
C GLY A 238 32.22 -9.03 -18.68
N TYR A 239 32.91 -7.95 -18.31
CA TYR A 239 33.30 -6.87 -19.23
C TYR A 239 34.56 -7.19 -20.06
N GLY A 240 35.30 -8.24 -19.72
CA GLY A 240 36.52 -8.64 -20.39
C GLY A 240 36.31 -9.36 -21.72
N THR A 241 37.43 -9.78 -22.30
CA THR A 241 37.53 -10.55 -23.55
C THR A 241 37.41 -12.05 -23.26
N GLY A 242 36.55 -12.73 -24.01
CA GLY A 242 36.42 -14.18 -24.00
C GLY A 242 37.32 -14.87 -25.04
N ASP A 243 36.85 -15.97 -25.61
CA ASP A 243 37.57 -16.71 -26.64
C ASP A 243 37.28 -16.17 -28.06
N TYR A 244 37.83 -16.83 -29.08
CA TYR A 244 37.67 -16.42 -30.48
C TYR A 244 36.20 -16.52 -30.98
N CYS A 245 35.35 -17.27 -30.30
CA CYS A 245 33.94 -17.43 -30.61
C CYS A 245 33.02 -16.52 -29.79
N SER A 246 33.58 -15.69 -28.92
CA SER A 246 32.81 -14.80 -28.07
C SER A 246 32.23 -13.62 -28.85
N ALA A 247 30.91 -13.43 -28.75
CA ALA A 247 30.23 -12.18 -29.07
C ALA A 247 29.83 -11.43 -27.79
N TYR A 248 29.89 -10.10 -27.86
CA TYR A 248 29.79 -9.24 -26.67
C TYR A 248 28.59 -8.29 -26.68
N GLY A 249 28.00 -8.01 -27.84
CA GLY A 249 27.04 -6.91 -27.97
C GLY A 249 25.83 -7.05 -27.03
N ASN A 250 25.03 -8.11 -27.16
CA ASN A 250 23.83 -8.29 -26.34
C ASN A 250 24.17 -8.46 -24.84
N ARG A 251 25.29 -9.11 -24.52
CA ARG A 251 25.83 -9.19 -23.15
C ARG A 251 26.16 -7.80 -22.59
N ASN A 252 26.87 -6.97 -23.36
CA ASN A 252 27.27 -5.63 -22.95
C ASN A 252 26.06 -4.70 -22.81
N PHE A 253 25.08 -4.80 -23.72
CA PHE A 253 23.80 -4.11 -23.59
C PHE A 253 23.19 -4.41 -22.22
N TRP A 254 23.02 -5.70 -21.90
CA TRP A 254 22.43 -6.14 -20.64
C TRP A 254 23.22 -5.68 -19.41
N LEU A 255 24.56 -5.80 -19.44
CA LEU A 255 25.43 -5.37 -18.35
C LEU A 255 25.35 -3.86 -18.11
N TYR A 256 25.45 -3.04 -19.16
CA TYR A 256 25.36 -1.58 -19.02
C TYR A 256 23.97 -1.16 -18.55
N PHE A 257 22.89 -1.73 -19.11
CA PHE A 257 21.53 -1.42 -18.66
C PHE A 257 21.37 -1.78 -17.18
N THR A 258 21.75 -2.99 -16.80
CA THR A 258 21.62 -3.48 -15.42
C THR A 258 22.40 -2.63 -14.43
N ASN A 259 23.65 -2.29 -14.78
CA ASN A 259 24.51 -1.49 -13.91
C ASN A 259 24.10 -0.01 -13.81
N TRP A 260 23.47 0.55 -14.83
CA TRP A 260 23.13 1.97 -14.85
C TRP A 260 21.70 2.26 -14.42
N PHE A 261 20.78 1.34 -14.71
CA PHE A 261 19.34 1.59 -14.60
C PHE A 261 18.57 0.49 -13.85
N GLY A 262 19.24 -0.59 -13.44
CA GLY A 262 18.64 -1.69 -12.71
C GLY A 262 18.04 -2.77 -13.62
N THR A 263 17.10 -3.55 -13.10
CA THR A 263 16.59 -4.76 -13.76
C THR A 263 16.08 -4.53 -15.19
N THR A 264 16.44 -5.43 -16.11
CA THR A 264 15.87 -5.49 -17.46
C THR A 264 14.55 -6.27 -17.51
N ILE A 265 14.13 -6.86 -16.38
CA ILE A 265 12.92 -7.67 -16.25
C ILE A 265 11.83 -6.84 -15.59
N GLY A 266 10.68 -6.74 -16.26
CA GLY A 266 9.49 -6.07 -15.75
C GLY A 266 8.73 -6.94 -14.75
N ALA A 267 8.13 -6.31 -13.75
CA ALA A 267 7.32 -6.96 -12.72
C ALA A 267 5.85 -7.12 -13.17
N MET A 268 5.62 -7.54 -14.42
CA MET A 268 4.27 -7.70 -14.97
C MET A 268 3.75 -9.12 -14.72
N HIS A 269 2.58 -9.24 -14.09
CA HIS A 269 1.90 -10.52 -13.92
C HIS A 269 0.38 -10.36 -14.08
N ASN A 270 -0.22 -11.14 -14.98
CA ASN A 270 -1.66 -11.10 -15.32
C ASN A 270 -2.19 -9.68 -15.60
N GLY A 271 -1.41 -8.86 -16.33
CA GLY A 271 -1.80 -7.49 -16.70
C GLY A 271 -1.63 -6.45 -15.59
N VAL A 272 -1.09 -6.82 -14.42
CA VAL A 272 -0.78 -5.91 -13.31
C VAL A 272 0.72 -5.63 -13.28
N ASP A 273 1.09 -4.35 -13.16
CA ASP A 273 2.48 -3.91 -12.92
C ASP A 273 2.77 -3.89 -11.42
N TYR A 274 3.62 -4.80 -10.96
CA TYR A 274 4.05 -4.90 -9.57
C TYR A 274 5.30 -4.08 -9.26
N SER A 275 5.83 -3.29 -10.20
CA SER A 275 6.96 -2.38 -9.94
C SER A 275 6.77 -1.45 -8.72
N PRO A 276 5.53 -1.03 -8.33
CA PRO A 276 5.35 -0.26 -7.10
C PRO A 276 5.63 -1.04 -5.82
N VAL A 277 5.50 -2.38 -5.84
CA VAL A 277 5.62 -3.26 -4.66
C VAL A 277 6.78 -4.26 -4.76
N PHE A 278 7.47 -4.31 -5.88
CA PHE A 278 8.55 -5.26 -6.16
C PHE A 278 9.70 -4.59 -6.90
N ASP A 279 10.90 -4.73 -6.33
CA ASP A 279 12.17 -4.43 -6.95
C ASP A 279 13.08 -5.67 -6.78
N ALA A 280 13.55 -6.25 -7.88
CA ALA A 280 14.24 -7.53 -7.84
C ALA A 280 15.54 -7.47 -7.01
N THR A 281 16.30 -6.38 -7.12
CA THR A 281 17.55 -6.19 -6.40
C THR A 281 17.29 -6.09 -4.91
N PHE A 282 16.40 -5.19 -4.49
CA PHE A 282 15.96 -5.04 -3.11
C PHE A 282 15.43 -6.35 -2.55
N TYR A 283 14.59 -7.05 -3.31
CA TYR A 283 13.98 -8.29 -2.87
C TYR A 283 15.03 -9.38 -2.64
N LEU A 284 15.97 -9.56 -3.56
CA LEU A 284 17.03 -10.56 -3.43
C LEU A 284 18.01 -10.21 -2.29
N GLU A 285 18.36 -8.94 -2.11
CA GLU A 285 19.22 -8.48 -1.01
C GLU A 285 18.59 -8.70 0.38
N ASN A 286 17.26 -8.55 0.49
CA ASN A 286 16.54 -8.71 1.74
C ASN A 286 16.03 -10.15 1.97
N ASN A 287 16.19 -11.05 1.00
CA ASN A 287 15.74 -12.45 1.08
C ASN A 287 16.86 -13.40 0.61
N PRO A 288 17.87 -13.66 1.45
CA PRO A 288 19.03 -14.49 1.08
C PRO A 288 18.66 -15.93 0.67
N ASP A 289 17.57 -16.47 1.21
CA ASP A 289 17.01 -17.77 0.85
C ASP A 289 16.55 -17.77 -0.63
N VAL A 290 15.89 -16.71 -1.06
CA VAL A 290 15.45 -16.53 -2.45
C VAL A 290 16.64 -16.26 -3.36
N MET A 291 17.59 -15.44 -2.92
CA MET A 291 18.85 -15.20 -3.65
C MET A 291 19.56 -16.52 -3.97
N GLN A 292 19.72 -17.40 -2.97
CA GLN A 292 20.35 -18.69 -3.16
C GLN A 292 19.54 -19.60 -4.09
N ALA A 293 18.23 -19.71 -3.88
CA ALA A 293 17.35 -20.59 -4.66
C ALA A 293 17.25 -20.17 -6.14
N THR A 294 17.40 -18.88 -6.43
CA THR A 294 17.25 -18.32 -7.78
C THR A 294 18.59 -18.07 -8.48
N GLY A 295 19.72 -18.21 -7.79
CA GLY A 295 21.04 -17.82 -8.30
C GLY A 295 21.13 -16.32 -8.61
N GLY A 296 20.34 -15.49 -7.92
CA GLY A 296 20.24 -14.05 -8.19
C GLY A 296 19.46 -13.68 -9.45
N ASN A 297 18.75 -14.61 -10.08
CA ASN A 297 17.97 -14.32 -11.27
C ASN A 297 16.70 -13.51 -10.93
N ALA A 298 16.60 -12.29 -11.47
CA ALA A 298 15.49 -11.37 -11.22
C ALA A 298 14.11 -11.92 -11.64
N ALA A 299 14.02 -12.67 -12.74
CA ALA A 299 12.76 -13.24 -13.20
C ALA A 299 12.25 -14.34 -12.24
N TYR A 300 13.16 -15.19 -11.75
CA TYR A 300 12.80 -16.19 -10.74
C TYR A 300 12.49 -15.57 -9.38
N ALA A 301 13.18 -14.48 -9.02
CA ALA A 301 12.86 -13.70 -7.82
C ALA A 301 11.44 -13.12 -7.89
N PHE A 302 11.05 -12.56 -9.03
CA PHE A 302 9.70 -12.04 -9.24
C PHE A 302 8.65 -13.16 -9.22
N GLN A 303 8.93 -14.30 -9.88
CA GLN A 303 8.05 -15.46 -9.82
C GLN A 303 7.87 -15.96 -8.39
N HIS A 304 8.94 -15.99 -7.58
CA HIS A 304 8.86 -16.33 -6.17
C HIS A 304 8.01 -15.32 -5.40
N PHE A 305 8.19 -14.02 -5.62
CA PHE A 305 7.40 -12.99 -4.95
C PHE A 305 5.90 -13.14 -5.22
N ILE A 306 5.52 -13.33 -6.49
CA ILE A 306 4.13 -13.54 -6.87
C ILE A 306 3.59 -14.86 -6.31
N THR A 307 4.39 -15.93 -6.38
CA THR A 307 3.95 -17.26 -5.99
C THR A 307 3.91 -17.45 -4.49
N TYR A 308 4.80 -16.85 -3.71
CA TYR A 308 4.95 -17.09 -2.27
C TYR A 308 5.07 -15.79 -1.48
N GLY A 309 5.95 -14.88 -1.92
CA GLY A 309 6.32 -13.69 -1.16
C GLY A 309 5.15 -12.82 -0.72
N MET A 310 4.16 -12.58 -1.58
CA MET A 310 2.96 -11.81 -1.21
C MET A 310 2.10 -12.49 -0.14
N ARG A 311 1.99 -13.83 -0.16
CA ARG A 311 1.24 -14.58 0.86
C ARG A 311 1.97 -14.64 2.19
N GLU A 312 3.29 -14.63 2.14
CA GLU A 312 4.17 -14.58 3.31
C GLU A 312 4.30 -13.18 3.90
N GLY A 313 3.80 -12.15 3.21
CA GLY A 313 3.94 -10.76 3.63
C GLY A 313 5.36 -10.20 3.47
N ARG A 314 6.16 -10.75 2.55
CA ARG A 314 7.52 -10.28 2.30
C ARG A 314 7.51 -8.86 1.71
N ILE A 315 8.48 -8.06 2.11
CA ILE A 315 8.68 -6.70 1.60
C ILE A 315 9.40 -6.82 0.26
N GLY A 316 8.68 -6.53 -0.83
CA GLY A 316 9.18 -6.66 -2.20
C GLY A 316 9.96 -5.43 -2.71
N SER A 317 9.73 -4.25 -2.13
CA SER A 317 10.41 -3.01 -2.49
C SER A 317 10.59 -2.11 -1.27
N ALA A 318 11.56 -1.20 -1.32
CA ALA A 318 11.78 -0.21 -0.25
C ALA A 318 10.57 0.73 -0.04
N ASN A 319 9.73 0.89 -1.06
CA ASN A 319 8.62 1.85 -1.09
C ASN A 319 7.27 1.25 -0.65
N PHE A 320 7.23 -0.03 -0.30
CA PHE A 320 6.00 -0.71 0.09
C PHE A 320 6.20 -1.72 1.22
N ASN A 321 5.60 -1.45 2.37
CA ASN A 321 5.49 -2.36 3.50
C ASN A 321 4.03 -2.79 3.68
N ILE A 322 3.78 -4.09 3.53
CA ILE A 322 2.43 -4.66 3.60
C ILE A 322 1.72 -4.40 4.94
N ASN A 323 2.45 -4.42 6.06
CA ASN A 323 1.87 -4.18 7.38
C ASN A 323 1.50 -2.71 7.55
N SER A 324 2.38 -1.79 7.15
CA SER A 324 2.09 -0.35 7.15
C SER A 324 0.86 -0.05 6.29
N TYR A 325 0.80 -0.62 5.09
CA TYR A 325 -0.31 -0.44 4.17
C TYR A 325 -1.62 -1.04 4.72
N ARG A 326 -1.58 -2.25 5.26
CA ARG A 326 -2.77 -2.87 5.88
C ARG A 326 -3.28 -2.06 7.08
N ASN A 327 -2.39 -1.55 7.93
CA ASN A 327 -2.76 -0.77 9.12
C ASN A 327 -3.35 0.59 8.78
N ALA A 328 -2.84 1.26 7.73
CA ALA A 328 -3.36 2.55 7.26
C ALA A 328 -4.77 2.45 6.66
N ASN A 329 -5.18 1.28 6.16
CA ASN A 329 -6.33 1.13 5.27
C ASN A 329 -7.41 0.20 5.87
N ALA A 330 -8.22 0.75 6.78
CA ALA A 330 -9.29 0.03 7.45
C ALA A 330 -10.42 -0.43 6.49
N ASP A 331 -10.66 0.32 5.42
CA ASP A 331 -11.55 -0.03 4.33
C ASP A 331 -11.12 -1.33 3.63
N LEU A 332 -9.81 -1.46 3.36
CA LEU A 332 -9.26 -2.67 2.73
C LEU A 332 -9.26 -3.85 3.71
N ARG A 333 -9.02 -3.62 5.01
CA ARG A 333 -9.12 -4.69 6.02
C ARG A 333 -10.51 -5.32 6.04
N LEU A 334 -11.57 -4.53 5.91
CA LEU A 334 -12.95 -5.04 5.87
C LEU A 334 -13.24 -5.91 4.63
N ILE A 335 -12.52 -5.70 3.53
CA ILE A 335 -12.75 -6.39 2.26
C ILE A 335 -11.82 -7.60 2.09
N TYR A 336 -10.52 -7.39 2.34
CA TYR A 336 -9.48 -8.38 2.07
C TYR A 336 -9.10 -9.21 3.28
N GLU A 337 -9.37 -8.73 4.49
CA GLU A 337 -9.10 -9.46 5.74
C GLU A 337 -7.64 -9.94 5.82
N SER A 338 -7.41 -11.25 5.79
CA SER A 338 -6.09 -11.90 5.81
C SER A 338 -5.50 -12.18 4.42
N ASN A 339 -6.19 -11.85 3.33
CA ASN A 339 -5.70 -12.03 1.97
C ASN A 339 -4.63 -10.99 1.61
N LEU A 340 -3.41 -11.19 2.09
CA LEU A 340 -2.28 -10.30 1.85
C LEU A 340 -2.05 -9.99 0.35
N PRO A 341 -2.06 -10.97 -0.59
CA PRO A 341 -1.92 -10.68 -2.01
C PRO A 341 -2.88 -9.61 -2.55
N ALA A 342 -4.13 -9.56 -2.07
CA ALA A 342 -5.10 -8.57 -2.53
C ALA A 342 -4.67 -7.11 -2.21
N TYR A 343 -3.93 -6.89 -1.12
CA TYR A 343 -3.40 -5.57 -0.78
C TYR A 343 -2.27 -5.13 -1.73
N TYR A 344 -1.35 -6.05 -2.07
CA TYR A 344 -0.29 -5.77 -3.05
C TYR A 344 -0.87 -5.43 -4.42
N VAL A 345 -1.87 -6.20 -4.87
CA VAL A 345 -2.60 -5.96 -6.12
C VAL A 345 -3.33 -4.62 -6.06
N HIS A 346 -4.05 -4.33 -4.98
CA HIS A 346 -4.77 -3.08 -4.82
C HIS A 346 -3.84 -1.87 -4.87
N PHE A 347 -2.69 -1.91 -4.20
CA PHE A 347 -1.74 -0.80 -4.27
C PHE A 347 -1.19 -0.61 -5.69
N SER A 348 -0.85 -1.71 -6.36
CA SER A 348 -0.31 -1.72 -7.72
C SER A 348 -1.30 -1.14 -8.74
N LEU A 349 -2.59 -1.39 -8.57
CA LEU A 349 -3.65 -0.91 -9.48
C LEU A 349 -4.19 0.47 -9.14
N PHE A 350 -4.38 0.76 -7.85
CA PHE A 350 -5.14 1.92 -7.38
C PHE A 350 -4.40 2.74 -6.32
N GLY A 351 -3.89 2.06 -5.28
CA GLY A 351 -3.39 2.73 -4.08
C GLY A 351 -2.25 3.72 -4.32
N LYS A 352 -1.40 3.48 -5.33
CA LYS A 352 -0.36 4.43 -5.76
C LYS A 352 -0.97 5.77 -6.24
N ASN A 353 -2.01 5.71 -7.06
CA ASN A 353 -2.68 6.89 -7.61
C ASN A 353 -3.56 7.60 -6.57
N GLU A 354 -4.05 6.86 -5.58
CA GLU A 354 -4.79 7.42 -4.44
C GLU A 354 -3.89 8.11 -3.41
N GLY A 355 -2.56 7.97 -3.51
CA GLY A 355 -1.61 8.56 -2.55
C GLY A 355 -1.66 7.90 -1.16
N ARG A 356 -2.03 6.62 -1.08
CA ARG A 356 -2.13 5.90 0.20
C ARG A 356 -0.76 5.73 0.86
N ILE A 357 -0.73 5.73 2.20
CA ILE A 357 0.48 5.51 3.01
C ILE A 357 0.93 4.04 2.87
N THR A 358 2.18 3.82 2.49
CA THR A 358 2.74 2.49 2.21
C THR A 358 3.90 2.08 3.11
N THR A 359 4.50 3.00 3.87
CA THR A 359 5.71 2.73 4.67
C THR A 359 5.62 3.42 6.04
N GLY A 360 6.58 3.10 6.92
CA GLY A 360 6.68 3.67 8.26
C GLY A 360 5.90 2.92 9.34
N ASN A 361 6.06 3.36 10.59
CA ASN A 361 5.41 2.74 11.76
C ASN A 361 3.96 3.20 11.88
N VAL A 362 3.09 2.62 11.05
CA VAL A 362 1.65 2.93 11.06
C VAL A 362 0.95 2.11 12.13
N GLN A 363 0.42 2.80 13.14
CA GLN A 363 -0.46 2.20 14.14
C GLN A 363 -1.83 1.89 13.51
N MET A 364 -2.35 0.69 13.76
CA MET A 364 -3.67 0.30 13.29
C MET A 364 -4.76 1.03 14.06
N THR A 365 -5.63 1.76 13.36
CA THR A 365 -6.89 2.25 13.93
C THR A 365 -7.98 1.19 13.75
N PRO A 366 -8.49 0.56 14.82
CA PRO A 366 -9.46 -0.54 14.69
C PRO A 366 -10.77 -0.12 14.02
N VAL A 367 -11.38 -1.03 13.27
CA VAL A 367 -12.70 -0.82 12.67
C VAL A 367 -13.80 -0.80 13.73
N THR A 368 -14.69 0.19 13.64
CA THR A 368 -15.92 0.29 14.47
C THR A 368 -17.21 0.23 13.65
N LYS A 369 -17.09 0.29 12.31
CA LYS A 369 -18.23 0.26 11.39
C LYS A 369 -18.34 -1.11 10.74
N TYR A 370 -19.54 -1.69 10.77
CA TYR A 370 -19.81 -2.98 10.16
C TYR A 370 -21.28 -3.05 9.70
N GLY A 371 -21.53 -3.56 8.49
CA GLY A 371 -22.89 -3.67 7.94
C GLY A 371 -23.66 -2.34 7.89
N GLY A 372 -22.96 -1.21 7.66
CA GLY A 372 -23.57 0.13 7.59
C GLY A 372 -23.87 0.78 8.95
N VAL A 373 -23.56 0.12 10.07
CA VAL A 373 -23.77 0.64 11.43
C VAL A 373 -22.43 0.97 12.09
N ASP A 374 -22.36 2.11 12.77
CA ASP A 374 -21.21 2.51 13.58
C ASP A 374 -21.40 2.09 15.04
N TYR A 375 -20.63 1.09 15.48
CA TYR A 375 -20.72 0.51 16.81
C TYR A 375 -19.81 1.20 17.83
N SER A 376 -19.09 2.27 17.47
CA SER A 376 -18.13 2.95 18.36
C SER A 376 -18.70 3.38 19.73
N SER A 377 -20.02 3.59 19.81
CA SER A 377 -20.69 3.92 21.08
C SER A 377 -20.84 2.75 22.05
N VAL A 378 -20.77 1.51 21.57
CA VAL A 378 -20.98 0.28 22.35
C VAL A 378 -19.83 -0.72 22.22
N TYR A 379 -18.84 -0.42 21.38
CA TYR A 379 -17.73 -1.29 21.03
C TYR A 379 -16.42 -0.50 20.95
N ASP A 380 -15.41 -1.01 21.65
CA ASP A 380 -14.01 -0.63 21.49
C ASP A 380 -13.19 -1.92 21.37
N PHE A 381 -12.31 -2.00 20.37
CA PHE A 381 -11.58 -3.23 20.06
C PHE A 381 -10.70 -3.69 21.23
N ALA A 382 -9.91 -2.79 21.80
CA ALA A 382 -9.01 -3.12 22.90
C ALA A 382 -9.78 -3.51 24.17
N SER A 383 -10.82 -2.75 24.50
CA SER A 383 -11.71 -3.05 25.63
C SER A 383 -12.36 -4.42 25.48
N TYR A 384 -12.88 -4.74 24.30
CA TYR A 384 -13.53 -6.01 24.04
C TYR A 384 -12.58 -7.20 24.20
N LEU A 385 -11.36 -7.11 23.66
CA LEU A 385 -10.37 -8.18 23.85
C LEU A 385 -9.89 -8.29 25.30
N SER A 386 -9.73 -7.17 26.01
CA SER A 386 -9.30 -7.19 27.42
C SER A 386 -10.33 -7.82 28.36
N LEU A 387 -11.62 -7.69 28.06
CA LEU A 387 -12.72 -8.28 28.85
C LEU A 387 -12.90 -9.78 28.58
N TYR A 388 -12.47 -10.28 27.42
CA TYR A 388 -12.72 -11.64 26.95
C TYR A 388 -11.43 -12.32 26.48
N PRO A 389 -10.71 -13.02 27.37
CA PRO A 389 -9.43 -13.66 27.06
C PRO A 389 -9.48 -14.69 25.91
N ASP A 390 -10.63 -15.36 25.72
CA ASP A 390 -10.90 -16.25 24.59
C ASP A 390 -10.78 -15.51 23.24
N LEU A 391 -11.28 -14.27 23.19
CA LEU A 391 -11.22 -13.44 21.99
C LEU A 391 -9.84 -12.82 21.80
N ALA A 392 -9.15 -12.46 22.89
CA ALA A 392 -7.78 -11.93 22.81
C ALA A 392 -6.84 -12.91 22.10
N GLN A 393 -6.97 -14.21 22.39
CA GLN A 393 -6.17 -15.24 21.71
C GLN A 393 -6.54 -15.40 20.22
N ALA A 394 -7.82 -15.25 19.86
CA ALA A 394 -8.30 -15.43 18.50
C ALA A 394 -8.10 -14.21 17.59
N TYR A 395 -8.08 -13.00 18.17
CA TYR A 395 -8.22 -11.75 17.41
C TYR A 395 -7.19 -10.65 17.72
N ALA A 396 -6.07 -10.97 18.38
CA ALA A 396 -5.05 -9.99 18.80
C ALA A 396 -4.74 -8.89 17.75
N ASP A 397 -4.53 -9.27 16.49
CA ASP A 397 -4.23 -8.35 15.36
C ASP A 397 -5.33 -8.34 14.27
N ASN A 398 -6.54 -8.75 14.64
CA ASN A 398 -7.67 -8.93 13.72
C ASN A 398 -8.91 -8.14 14.18
N ASP A 399 -8.85 -6.83 14.01
CA ASP A 399 -9.93 -5.89 14.31
C ASP A 399 -11.24 -6.23 13.58
N VAL A 400 -11.15 -6.65 12.32
CA VAL A 400 -12.30 -7.07 11.50
C VAL A 400 -12.95 -8.35 12.04
N GLY A 401 -12.15 -9.33 12.44
CA GLY A 401 -12.64 -10.55 13.08
C GLY A 401 -13.37 -10.26 14.40
N ALA A 402 -12.80 -9.39 15.23
CA ALA A 402 -13.38 -9.00 16.51
C ALA A 402 -14.73 -8.27 16.35
N ILE A 403 -14.85 -7.31 15.41
CA ILE A 403 -16.14 -6.63 15.19
C ILE A 403 -17.18 -7.57 14.58
N LYS A 404 -16.79 -8.48 13.67
CA LYS A 404 -17.68 -9.52 13.14
C LYS A 404 -18.22 -10.40 14.28
N HIS A 405 -17.33 -10.82 15.19
CA HIS A 405 -17.72 -11.60 16.37
C HIS A 405 -18.66 -10.80 17.28
N PHE A 406 -18.33 -9.56 17.61
CA PHE A 406 -19.18 -8.72 18.46
C PHE A 406 -20.59 -8.57 17.86
N VAL A 407 -20.70 -8.21 16.59
CA VAL A 407 -22.00 -7.97 15.93
C VAL A 407 -22.81 -9.26 15.74
N GLY A 408 -22.13 -10.37 15.47
CA GLY A 408 -22.74 -11.67 15.18
C GLY A 408 -23.12 -12.48 16.43
N GLN A 409 -22.26 -12.50 17.46
CA GLN A 409 -22.41 -13.31 18.67
C GLN A 409 -22.41 -12.46 19.94
N GLY A 410 -21.47 -11.54 20.08
CA GLY A 410 -21.31 -10.73 21.29
C GLY A 410 -22.59 -9.97 21.70
N ILE A 411 -23.29 -9.38 20.73
CA ILE A 411 -24.58 -8.70 20.96
C ILE A 411 -25.68 -9.68 21.40
N ILE A 412 -25.71 -10.89 20.86
CA ILE A 412 -26.73 -11.90 21.21
C ILE A 412 -26.49 -12.40 22.64
N GLU A 413 -25.22 -12.60 23.00
CA GLU A 413 -24.79 -13.01 24.34
C GLU A 413 -24.89 -11.88 25.38
N GLY A 414 -25.06 -10.63 24.95
CA GLY A 414 -25.09 -9.46 25.82
C GLY A 414 -23.72 -9.04 26.36
N ARG A 415 -22.64 -9.32 25.60
CA ARG A 415 -21.27 -8.96 25.97
C ARG A 415 -21.06 -7.44 26.02
N GLN A 416 -20.36 -6.97 27.03
CA GLN A 416 -19.93 -5.58 27.15
C GLN A 416 -18.63 -5.38 26.35
N ALA A 417 -18.58 -4.40 25.45
CA ALA A 417 -17.42 -4.18 24.58
C ALA A 417 -16.76 -2.80 24.76
N ASN A 418 -17.23 -1.98 25.69
CA ASN A 418 -16.55 -0.77 26.16
C ASN A 418 -17.03 -0.41 27.58
N SER A 419 -16.43 0.62 28.20
CA SER A 419 -16.83 1.10 29.53
C SER A 419 -18.17 1.84 29.55
N GLU A 420 -18.62 2.37 28.42
CA GLU A 420 -19.75 3.31 28.35
C GLU A 420 -21.11 2.61 28.24
N PHE A 421 -21.14 1.34 27.81
CA PHE A 421 -22.37 0.62 27.56
C PHE A 421 -22.35 -0.81 28.11
N ASN A 422 -23.31 -1.11 28.98
CA ASN A 422 -23.61 -2.45 29.46
C ASN A 422 -25.10 -2.73 29.22
N VAL A 423 -25.42 -3.69 28.34
CA VAL A 423 -26.80 -3.91 27.90
C VAL A 423 -27.72 -4.37 29.03
N THR A 424 -27.19 -5.13 29.99
CA THR A 424 -27.96 -5.60 31.15
C THR A 424 -28.39 -4.43 32.01
N LYS A 425 -27.45 -3.51 32.29
CA LYS A 425 -27.72 -2.28 33.03
C LYS A 425 -28.62 -1.33 32.27
N TYR A 426 -28.36 -1.09 30.98
CA TYR A 426 -29.19 -0.25 30.13
C TYR A 426 -30.64 -0.75 30.07
N ARG A 427 -30.83 -2.06 29.89
CA ARG A 427 -32.15 -2.70 29.95
C ARG A 427 -32.80 -2.53 31.32
N ALA A 428 -32.05 -2.59 32.41
CA ALA A 428 -32.55 -2.40 33.77
C ALA A 428 -32.92 -0.93 34.08
N SER A 429 -32.20 0.04 33.54
CA SER A 429 -32.46 1.46 33.79
C SER A 429 -33.68 2.02 33.06
N TYR A 430 -34.11 1.43 31.95
CA TYR A 430 -35.13 2.03 31.08
C TYR A 430 -36.34 1.12 30.85
N TYR A 431 -37.41 1.35 31.62
CA TYR A 431 -38.64 0.55 31.57
C TYR A 431 -39.35 0.63 30.22
N ASP A 432 -39.34 1.80 29.59
CA ASP A 432 -39.97 2.04 28.30
C ASP A 432 -39.32 1.16 27.22
N LEU A 433 -38.01 0.95 27.31
CA LEU A 433 -37.29 0.01 26.44
C LEU A 433 -37.58 -1.45 26.79
N ARG A 434 -37.76 -1.79 28.08
CA ARG A 434 -38.24 -3.13 28.48
C ARG A 434 -39.62 -3.45 27.91
N LEU A 435 -40.51 -2.47 27.94
CA LEU A 435 -41.85 -2.57 27.38
C LEU A 435 -41.81 -2.69 25.85
N ALA A 436 -40.96 -1.91 25.18
CA ALA A 436 -40.87 -1.90 23.73
C ALA A 436 -40.13 -3.12 23.15
N PHE A 437 -39.04 -3.56 23.79
CA PHE A 437 -38.10 -4.54 23.22
C PHE A 437 -38.12 -5.90 23.92
N GLY A 438 -38.63 -5.99 25.15
CA GLY A 438 -38.69 -7.26 25.89
C GLY A 438 -37.32 -7.92 26.04
N ALA A 439 -37.20 -9.15 25.50
CA ALA A 439 -35.97 -9.95 25.51
C ALA A 439 -35.06 -9.71 24.28
N ASN A 440 -35.43 -8.81 23.37
CA ASN A 440 -34.63 -8.52 22.18
C ASN A 440 -33.40 -7.68 22.55
N ILE A 441 -32.33 -8.34 23.01
CA ILE A 441 -31.08 -7.70 23.44
C ILE A 441 -30.49 -6.81 22.33
N ARG A 442 -30.54 -7.26 21.07
CA ARG A 442 -30.06 -6.47 19.92
C ARG A 442 -30.74 -5.11 19.79
N ALA A 443 -32.04 -5.03 20.07
CA ALA A 443 -32.77 -3.76 20.02
C ALA A 443 -32.26 -2.74 21.04
N TYR A 444 -31.78 -3.16 22.22
CA TYR A 444 -31.19 -2.25 23.20
C TYR A 444 -29.85 -1.67 22.74
N TYR A 445 -28.97 -2.49 22.14
CA TYR A 445 -27.72 -1.99 21.54
C TYR A 445 -28.01 -0.99 20.43
N LEU A 446 -28.88 -1.35 19.48
CA LEU A 446 -29.24 -0.47 18.36
C LEU A 446 -29.91 0.81 18.85
N HIS A 447 -30.80 0.73 19.84
CA HIS A 447 -31.43 1.90 20.42
C HIS A 447 -30.40 2.84 21.04
N TYR A 448 -29.41 2.34 21.78
CA TYR A 448 -28.38 3.21 22.35
C TYR A 448 -27.52 3.89 21.27
N ILE A 449 -27.14 3.13 20.24
CA ILE A 449 -26.38 3.62 19.08
C ILE A 449 -27.15 4.75 18.38
N THR A 450 -28.44 4.54 18.09
CA THR A 450 -29.21 5.49 17.28
C THR A 450 -29.84 6.60 18.10
N ASN A 451 -30.37 6.33 19.30
CA ASN A 451 -31.23 7.26 20.04
C ASN A 451 -30.73 7.54 21.47
N GLY A 452 -30.36 6.51 22.23
CA GLY A 452 -30.09 6.62 23.67
C GLY A 452 -29.12 7.73 24.04
N ARG A 453 -28.01 7.87 23.30
CA ARG A 453 -27.06 8.97 23.51
C ARG A 453 -27.64 10.36 23.22
N ARG A 454 -28.48 10.48 22.18
CA ARG A 454 -29.16 11.74 21.82
C ARG A 454 -30.21 12.13 22.84
N GLU A 455 -30.83 11.14 23.48
CA GLU A 455 -31.80 11.32 24.57
C GLU A 455 -31.13 11.60 25.92
N GLY A 456 -29.79 11.59 26.00
CA GLY A 456 -29.06 11.77 27.26
C GLY A 456 -29.16 10.57 28.22
N ARG A 457 -29.54 9.39 27.71
CA ARG A 457 -29.58 8.16 28.50
C ARG A 457 -28.16 7.67 28.80
N SER A 458 -27.92 7.22 30.02
CA SER A 458 -26.67 6.58 30.42
C SER A 458 -26.65 5.11 29.99
N GLY A 459 -25.62 4.69 29.26
CA GLY A 459 -25.45 3.32 28.78
C GLY A 459 -24.99 2.32 29.84
N ASN A 460 -24.48 2.80 30.98
CA ASN A 460 -23.87 1.99 32.02
C ASN A 460 -24.19 2.56 33.42
N ASN A 461 -25.49 2.76 33.70
CA ASN A 461 -25.98 3.19 35.01
C ASN A 461 -26.48 2.00 35.82
N ASP A 462 -26.18 1.96 37.12
CA ASP A 462 -26.63 0.91 38.05
C ASP A 462 -28.01 1.19 38.66
N THR A 463 -28.65 2.33 38.34
CA THR A 463 -30.00 2.63 38.83
C THR A 463 -31.07 1.86 38.05
N LEU A 464 -31.91 1.12 38.76
CA LEU A 464 -33.09 0.48 38.18
C LEU A 464 -34.20 1.53 37.97
N GLY A 465 -34.64 1.71 36.72
CA GLY A 465 -35.78 2.59 36.42
C GLY A 465 -37.09 1.82 36.53
N GLY A 466 -37.60 1.62 37.75
CA GLY A 466 -38.86 0.91 38.00
C GLY A 466 -40.10 1.67 37.50
N ILE A 467 -41.18 0.94 37.18
CA ILE A 467 -42.47 1.56 36.83
C ILE A 467 -43.03 2.26 38.06
N THR A 468 -43.32 3.55 37.96
CA THR A 468 -43.97 4.35 39.02
C THR A 468 -45.37 4.81 38.64
N LYS A 469 -45.82 4.58 37.41
CA LYS A 469 -47.14 5.00 36.94
C LYS A 469 -48.06 3.81 36.72
N LEU A 470 -49.27 3.87 37.29
CA LEU A 470 -50.33 2.88 37.09
C LEU A 470 -51.66 3.61 36.89
N THR A 471 -52.42 3.22 35.85
CA THR A 471 -53.72 3.82 35.50
C THR A 471 -53.73 5.37 35.48
N GLY A 472 -52.66 5.98 34.98
CA GLY A 472 -52.52 7.44 34.86
C GLY A 472 -52.07 8.18 36.13
N ILE A 473 -51.91 7.50 37.27
CA ILE A 473 -51.43 8.09 38.52
C ILE A 473 -49.92 7.85 38.66
N ASP A 474 -49.17 8.88 39.05
CA ASP A 474 -47.73 8.80 39.33
C ASP A 474 -47.47 8.57 40.83
N TYR A 475 -47.06 7.35 41.16
CA TYR A 475 -46.76 6.90 42.52
C TYR A 475 -45.31 7.16 42.93
N SER A 476 -44.46 7.73 42.07
CA SER A 476 -43.04 8.01 42.39
C SER A 476 -42.80 8.77 43.70
N PRO A 477 -43.69 9.65 44.20
CA PRO A 477 -43.46 10.31 45.50
C PRO A 477 -43.57 9.37 46.71
N ILE A 478 -44.24 8.23 46.55
CA ILE A 478 -44.55 7.29 47.63
C ILE A 478 -44.12 5.85 47.33
N TYR A 479 -43.54 5.61 46.16
CA TYR A 479 -43.13 4.29 45.70
C TYR A 479 -41.82 4.37 44.89
N SER A 480 -40.89 3.49 45.24
CA SER A 480 -39.78 3.06 44.40
C SER A 480 -39.75 1.53 44.40
N PHE A 481 -39.51 0.93 43.24
CA PHE A 481 -39.39 -0.53 43.12
C PHE A 481 -38.30 -1.08 44.06
N ASP A 482 -37.15 -0.42 44.13
CA ASP A 482 -36.02 -0.87 44.94
C ASP A 482 -36.37 -0.84 46.43
N THR A 483 -36.98 0.24 46.90
CA THR A 483 -37.40 0.37 48.31
C THR A 483 -38.48 -0.65 48.63
N TYR A 484 -39.49 -0.78 47.77
CA TYR A 484 -40.60 -1.70 48.03
C TYR A 484 -40.13 -3.16 48.03
N SER A 485 -39.27 -3.54 47.10
CA SER A 485 -38.72 -4.91 47.05
C SER A 485 -37.80 -5.21 48.24
N HIS A 486 -37.02 -4.22 48.68
CA HIS A 486 -36.07 -4.39 49.79
C HIS A 486 -36.75 -4.56 51.16
N TYR A 487 -37.72 -3.69 51.47
CA TYR A 487 -38.37 -3.68 52.79
C TYR A 487 -39.54 -4.66 52.92
N ASN A 488 -39.92 -5.35 51.85
CA ASN A 488 -41.03 -6.30 51.81
C ASN A 488 -40.57 -7.66 51.24
N ALA A 489 -39.57 -8.26 51.91
CA ALA A 489 -38.91 -9.49 51.47
C ALA A 489 -39.88 -10.69 51.34
N ASP A 490 -41.01 -10.66 52.04
CA ASP A 490 -42.09 -11.65 51.92
C ASP A 490 -42.70 -11.69 50.52
N LEU A 491 -42.74 -10.57 49.80
CA LEU A 491 -43.21 -10.50 48.43
C LEU A 491 -42.25 -11.20 47.46
N MET A 492 -40.95 -11.09 47.70
CA MET A 492 -39.95 -11.83 46.92
C MET A 492 -40.04 -13.33 47.17
N ALA A 493 -40.40 -13.75 48.40
CA ALA A 493 -40.62 -15.16 48.71
C ALA A 493 -41.92 -15.72 48.08
N ALA A 494 -42.98 -14.91 47.99
CA ALA A 494 -44.28 -15.32 47.43
C ALA A 494 -44.33 -15.29 45.89
N PHE A 495 -43.66 -14.32 45.26
CA PHE A 495 -43.71 -14.12 43.81
C PHE A 495 -42.40 -14.51 43.10
N GLY A 496 -41.31 -14.77 43.82
CA GLY A 496 -40.02 -15.19 43.25
C GLY A 496 -39.53 -14.27 42.14
N THR A 497 -39.01 -14.86 41.06
CA THR A 497 -38.55 -14.14 39.86
C THR A 497 -39.69 -13.58 38.99
N THR A 498 -40.96 -13.79 39.36
CA THR A 498 -42.12 -13.27 38.61
C THR A 498 -42.55 -11.88 39.07
N LEU A 499 -42.03 -11.39 40.21
CA LEU A 499 -42.22 -10.00 40.63
C LEU A 499 -41.36 -9.08 39.77
N ASN A 500 -41.90 -8.69 38.61
CA ASN A 500 -41.34 -7.61 37.80
C ASN A 500 -41.79 -6.24 38.36
N ASP A 501 -41.20 -5.18 37.83
CA ASP A 501 -41.52 -3.79 38.20
C ASP A 501 -43.02 -3.46 38.15
N SER A 502 -43.74 -3.96 37.13
CA SER A 502 -45.19 -3.81 36.98
C SER A 502 -45.99 -4.55 38.05
N GLY A 503 -45.61 -5.81 38.34
CA GLY A 503 -46.24 -6.64 39.37
C GLY A 503 -46.03 -6.05 40.76
N SER A 504 -44.83 -5.53 41.05
CA SER A 504 -44.51 -4.85 42.30
C SER A 504 -45.34 -3.58 42.50
N LEU A 505 -45.46 -2.71 41.49
CA LEU A 505 -46.32 -1.53 41.59
C LEU A 505 -47.80 -1.92 41.73
N SER A 506 -48.26 -2.90 40.96
CA SER A 506 -49.65 -3.40 41.04
C SER A 506 -49.96 -3.95 42.43
N HIS A 507 -49.02 -4.69 43.02
CA HIS A 507 -49.15 -5.19 44.39
C HIS A 507 -49.20 -4.05 45.41
N PHE A 508 -48.29 -3.08 45.31
CA PHE A 508 -48.32 -1.89 46.17
C PHE A 508 -49.66 -1.16 46.09
N VAL A 509 -50.18 -0.97 44.88
CA VAL A 509 -51.42 -0.22 44.68
C VAL A 509 -52.66 -0.98 45.15
N ASN A 510 -52.72 -2.29 44.94
CA ASN A 510 -53.87 -3.11 45.29
C ASN A 510 -53.90 -3.52 46.76
N TYR A 511 -52.73 -3.76 47.36
CA TYR A 511 -52.60 -4.32 48.71
C TYR A 511 -51.71 -3.46 49.61
N GLY A 512 -50.49 -3.13 49.16
CA GLY A 512 -49.47 -2.51 50.00
C GLY A 512 -49.87 -1.17 50.65
N MET A 513 -50.61 -0.31 49.94
CA MET A 513 -51.12 0.95 50.49
C MET A 513 -52.15 0.74 51.62
N SER A 514 -52.95 -0.33 51.54
CA SER A 514 -53.94 -0.66 52.56
C SER A 514 -53.29 -1.31 53.79
N GLU A 515 -52.19 -2.02 53.58
CA GLU A 515 -51.38 -2.66 54.61
C GLU A 515 -50.41 -1.69 55.30
N GLY A 516 -50.15 -0.53 54.68
CA GLY A 516 -49.17 0.45 55.16
C GLY A 516 -47.72 0.06 54.92
N ARG A 517 -47.45 -0.73 53.88
CA ARG A 517 -46.10 -1.21 53.54
C ARG A 517 -45.15 -0.07 53.19
N VAL A 518 -43.87 -0.25 53.54
CA VAL A 518 -42.79 0.69 53.23
C VAL A 518 -42.43 0.58 51.76
N ALA A 519 -42.70 1.63 51.00
CA ALA A 519 -42.46 1.69 49.57
C ALA A 519 -41.60 2.89 49.14
N SER A 520 -41.34 3.83 50.04
CA SER A 520 -40.53 5.01 49.80
C SER A 520 -39.75 5.37 51.06
N LEU A 521 -38.55 5.90 50.88
CA LEU A 521 -37.74 6.47 51.98
C LEU A 521 -38.16 7.89 52.34
N THR A 522 -38.96 8.55 51.49
CA THR A 522 -39.41 9.93 51.67
C THR A 522 -40.88 10.04 52.07
N PHE A 523 -41.57 8.91 52.26
CA PHE A 523 -42.97 8.87 52.68
C PHE A 523 -43.23 7.67 53.59
N ASN A 524 -43.77 7.93 54.78
CA ASN A 524 -44.28 6.90 55.68
C ASN A 524 -45.74 7.21 56.06
N VAL A 525 -46.67 6.29 55.75
CA VAL A 525 -48.10 6.53 55.93
C VAL A 525 -48.50 6.70 57.40
N PHE A 526 -47.85 6.00 58.32
CA PHE A 526 -48.16 6.06 59.74
C PHE A 526 -47.69 7.39 60.33
N ILE A 527 -46.51 7.86 59.93
CA ILE A 527 -46.01 9.19 60.31
C ILE A 527 -46.91 10.29 59.73
N TYR A 528 -47.24 10.19 58.45
CA TYR A 528 -48.09 11.16 57.77
C TYR A 528 -49.49 11.23 58.41
N ARG A 529 -50.11 10.08 58.70
CA ARG A 529 -51.38 10.00 59.41
C ARG A 529 -51.30 10.62 60.80
N ALA A 530 -50.29 10.27 61.60
CA ALA A 530 -50.13 10.77 62.97
C ALA A 530 -49.96 12.30 63.00
N ARG A 531 -49.29 12.88 62.00
CA ARG A 531 -48.99 14.31 61.92
C ARG A 531 -50.19 15.19 61.56
N TYR A 532 -51.21 14.63 60.91
CA TYR A 532 -52.31 15.40 60.34
C TYR A 532 -53.68 14.97 60.88
N PRO A 533 -54.13 15.54 62.03
CA PRO A 533 -55.42 15.23 62.65
C PRO A 533 -56.64 15.51 61.75
N ASP A 534 -56.55 16.51 60.87
CA ASP A 534 -57.56 16.81 59.86
C ASP A 534 -57.78 15.63 58.90
N LEU A 535 -56.70 14.98 58.47
CA LEU A 535 -56.78 13.76 57.66
C LEU A 535 -57.23 12.54 58.48
N GLN A 536 -56.95 12.51 59.80
CA GLN A 536 -57.51 11.48 60.69
C GLN A 536 -59.03 11.58 60.79
N ALA A 537 -59.56 12.79 60.95
CA ALA A 537 -60.99 13.03 60.94
C ALA A 537 -61.63 12.68 59.58
N ALA A 538 -60.96 13.00 58.48
CA ALA A 538 -61.50 12.78 57.13
C ALA A 538 -61.41 11.32 56.65
N PHE A 539 -60.30 10.62 56.91
CA PHE A 539 -60.01 9.32 56.31
C PHE A 539 -60.07 8.15 57.31
N GLY A 540 -60.10 8.42 58.61
CA GLY A 540 -60.18 7.41 59.66
C GLY A 540 -59.03 6.41 59.61
N ASN A 541 -59.34 5.13 59.41
CA ASN A 541 -58.37 4.03 59.32
C ASN A 541 -57.99 3.66 57.88
N ASN A 542 -58.49 4.36 56.86
CA ASN A 542 -58.22 4.03 55.47
C ASN A 542 -56.84 4.54 55.04
N LEU A 543 -55.79 3.74 55.26
CA LEU A 543 -54.40 4.09 54.95
C LEU A 543 -54.19 4.50 53.49
N LYS A 544 -54.90 3.85 52.55
CA LYS A 544 -54.80 4.15 51.11
C LYS A 544 -55.17 5.60 50.78
N LEU A 545 -56.14 6.19 51.47
CA LEU A 545 -56.50 7.60 51.26
C LEU A 545 -55.38 8.56 51.67
N TYR A 546 -54.55 8.24 52.66
CA TYR A 546 -53.41 9.06 53.04
C TYR A 546 -52.30 9.05 51.99
N TYR A 547 -51.99 7.88 51.42
CA TYR A 547 -51.07 7.76 50.29
C TYR A 547 -51.52 8.60 49.09
N LEU A 548 -52.80 8.45 48.70
CA LEU A 548 -53.38 9.19 47.57
C LEU A 548 -53.44 10.70 47.86
N HIS A 549 -53.82 11.10 49.06
CA HIS A 549 -53.82 12.51 49.46
C HIS A 549 -52.43 13.14 49.32
N TYR A 550 -51.38 12.44 49.73
CA TYR A 550 -50.02 12.98 49.59
C TYR A 550 -49.62 13.18 48.13
N ILE A 551 -50.00 12.25 47.24
CA ILE A 551 -49.77 12.39 45.80
C ILE A 551 -50.52 13.61 45.24
N THR A 552 -51.80 13.77 45.57
CA THR A 552 -52.67 14.76 44.91
C THR A 552 -52.62 16.16 45.52
N ASN A 553 -52.53 16.26 46.85
CA ASN A 553 -52.67 17.54 47.58
C ASN A 553 -51.54 17.78 48.57
N GLY A 554 -51.14 16.76 49.35
CA GLY A 554 -50.24 16.93 50.48
C GLY A 554 -48.88 17.56 50.12
N ARG A 555 -48.32 17.22 48.95
CA ARG A 555 -47.10 17.86 48.45
C ARG A 555 -47.30 19.32 48.08
N LEU A 556 -48.43 19.66 47.47
CA LEU A 556 -48.79 21.04 47.10
C LEU A 556 -49.03 21.92 48.34
N GLU A 557 -49.57 21.31 49.39
CA GLU A 557 -49.81 21.94 50.69
C GLU A 557 -48.54 22.05 51.55
N GLY A 558 -47.38 21.55 51.08
CA GLY A 558 -46.13 21.57 51.83
C GLY A 558 -46.11 20.63 53.04
N ARG A 559 -46.97 19.60 53.07
CA ARG A 559 -47.04 18.64 54.18
C ARG A 559 -45.80 17.74 54.20
N ILE A 560 -45.24 17.54 55.40
CA ILE A 560 -44.07 16.72 55.68
C ILE A 560 -44.52 15.27 55.92
N ALA A 561 -43.88 14.32 55.24
CA ALA A 561 -44.29 12.90 55.25
C ALA A 561 -43.32 11.93 55.94
N ILE A 562 -42.29 12.47 56.60
CA ILE A 562 -41.33 11.74 57.44
C ILE A 562 -40.99 12.51 58.71
#